data_AF-A0A1W2BRF6-F1
#
_entry.id   AF-A0A1W2BRF6-F1
#
_cell.length_a   1.000
_cell.length_b   1.000
_cell.length_c   1.000
_cell.angle_alpha   90.00
_cell.angle_beta   90.00
_cell.angle_gamma   90.00
#
_symmetry.space_group_name_H-M   'P 1'
#
loop_
_entity.id
_entity.type
_entity.pdbx_description
1 polymer ?
#
loop_
_entity_poly.entity_id
_entity_poly.type
_entity_poly.pdbx_seq_one_letter_code
_entity_poly.pdbx_strand_id
1 'polypeptide(L)'
;MKKIYTLILAVSSLAATAQNTNTFPTSGNVGIGTTSPTELLTVSGMNPIRGTFLTLDDQAITDRTGVRIRFQSKGIAHWNMGIPADVDAFTINGWSGAANPEYFRINSSGNVGIGTVSPSSLLHINGITSVRNNTLTDGYLTINPGGPTTQGYINWWKPGDIRVAYMGYNDGSGVNNLGLTLENASFKLMEVMSASALQPQIQNWQLMEISVRMRSK
;
A
#
# COMPACT_ATOMS: atom_id res chain seq x y z
N MET A 1 -58.79 -55.55 31.00
CA MET A 1 -57.98 -55.23 29.80
C MET A 1 -57.66 -53.75 29.83
N LYS A 2 -56.36 -53.43 29.71
CA LYS A 2 -55.67 -52.13 29.89
C LYS A 2 -56.36 -51.01 29.07
N LYS A 3 -56.97 -50.01 29.70
CA LYS A 3 -56.45 -48.63 29.93
C LYS A 3 -55.66 -48.03 28.74
N ILE A 4 -56.12 -46.84 28.32
CA ILE A 4 -55.40 -45.75 27.63
C ILE A 4 -55.54 -45.71 26.10
N TYR A 5 -56.68 -45.17 25.65
CA TYR A 5 -56.86 -44.55 24.33
C TYR A 5 -56.93 -43.02 24.50
N THR A 6 -55.88 -42.39 25.03
CA THR A 6 -55.72 -40.92 24.94
C THR A 6 -54.27 -40.53 25.28
N LEU A 7 -53.35 -40.81 24.37
CA LEU A 7 -52.04 -40.14 24.34
C LEU A 7 -51.55 -40.03 22.90
N ILE A 8 -52.42 -39.53 22.02
CA ILE A 8 -52.11 -39.33 20.59
C ILE A 8 -52.03 -37.83 20.20
N LEU A 9 -52.28 -36.85 21.09
CA LEU A 9 -52.40 -35.45 20.63
C LEU A 9 -51.80 -34.32 21.48
N ALA A 10 -51.06 -34.56 22.58
CA ALA A 10 -50.49 -33.43 23.34
C ALA A 10 -49.27 -33.77 24.20
N VAL A 11 -48.16 -34.13 23.58
CA VAL A 11 -46.87 -33.47 23.89
C VAL A 11 -46.20 -33.23 22.55
N SER A 12 -46.66 -32.16 21.91
CA SER A 12 -46.02 -31.50 20.78
C SER A 12 -44.50 -31.48 20.94
N SER A 13 -43.81 -32.13 20.00
CA SER A 13 -42.40 -31.90 19.65
C SER A 13 -41.45 -31.66 20.83
N LEU A 14 -40.86 -32.72 21.38
CA LEU A 14 -39.55 -32.59 22.03
C LEU A 14 -38.50 -32.36 20.93
N ALA A 15 -38.48 -31.15 20.37
CA ALA A 15 -37.43 -30.68 19.49
C ALA A 15 -36.72 -29.54 20.21
N ALA A 16 -35.57 -29.84 20.81
CA ALA A 16 -34.50 -28.95 21.27
C ALA A 16 -33.78 -29.68 22.43
N THR A 17 -32.47 -29.91 22.46
CA THR A 17 -31.34 -29.26 21.80
C THR A 17 -30.22 -30.29 21.57
N ALA A 18 -30.10 -30.85 20.36
CA ALA A 18 -28.82 -31.41 19.93
C ALA A 18 -28.01 -30.25 19.35
N GLN A 19 -26.81 -29.96 19.86
CA GLN A 19 -25.85 -29.04 19.26
C GLN A 19 -25.32 -29.61 17.93
N ASN A 20 -26.19 -29.78 16.93
CA ASN A 20 -25.76 -29.91 15.54
C ASN A 20 -25.52 -28.50 15.03
N THR A 21 -24.27 -28.12 14.74
CA THR A 21 -24.03 -26.75 14.32
C THR A 21 -24.21 -26.50 12.81
N ASN A 22 -24.16 -27.49 11.87
CA ASN A 22 -24.48 -27.28 10.41
C ASN A 22 -24.85 -28.55 9.56
N THR A 23 -25.78 -28.43 8.58
CA THR A 23 -26.14 -29.41 7.51
C THR A 23 -26.43 -28.67 6.18
N PHE A 24 -25.77 -29.01 5.06
CA PHE A 24 -25.85 -28.23 3.79
C PHE A 24 -27.06 -28.58 2.90
N PRO A 25 -27.66 -27.61 2.16
CA PRO A 25 -28.95 -27.77 1.48
C PRO A 25 -28.89 -28.29 0.04
N THR A 26 -29.98 -28.91 -0.44
CA THR A 26 -30.17 -29.33 -1.85
C THR A 26 -30.41 -28.17 -2.84
N SER A 27 -30.38 -26.92 -2.35
CA SER A 27 -30.60 -25.68 -3.11
C SER A 27 -29.40 -25.22 -3.95
N GLY A 28 -28.24 -25.87 -3.85
CA GLY A 28 -27.08 -25.67 -4.74
C GLY A 28 -26.04 -24.63 -4.28
N ASN A 29 -26.46 -23.54 -3.66
CA ASN A 29 -25.54 -22.62 -2.99
C ASN A 29 -24.93 -23.31 -1.73
N VAL A 30 -23.72 -22.93 -1.34
CA VAL A 30 -23.00 -23.53 -0.21
C VAL A 30 -22.72 -22.53 0.89
N GLY A 31 -23.11 -22.90 2.11
CA GLY A 31 -22.95 -22.12 3.31
C GLY A 31 -22.09 -22.87 4.32
N ILE A 32 -20.80 -22.61 4.38
CA ILE A 32 -20.00 -23.16 5.49
C ILE A 32 -20.51 -22.38 6.70
N GLY A 33 -20.99 -23.01 7.79
CA GLY A 33 -21.67 -22.26 8.87
C GLY A 33 -23.07 -21.74 8.55
N THR A 34 -23.65 -22.10 7.38
CA THR A 34 -25.00 -21.69 6.99
C THR A 34 -25.70 -22.67 6.06
N THR A 35 -27.01 -22.80 6.20
CA THR A 35 -27.78 -23.83 5.51
C THR A 35 -28.70 -23.26 4.43
N SER A 36 -28.65 -21.96 4.12
CA SER A 36 -29.40 -21.31 3.03
C SER A 36 -28.59 -20.21 2.30
N PRO A 37 -27.40 -20.52 1.81
CA PRO A 37 -26.55 -19.60 1.04
C PRO A 37 -27.29 -19.00 -0.19
N THR A 38 -27.11 -17.70 -0.45
CA THR A 38 -27.77 -16.94 -1.54
C THR A 38 -26.82 -16.60 -2.69
N GLU A 39 -25.52 -16.54 -2.39
CA GLU A 39 -24.41 -16.63 -3.34
C GLU A 39 -23.95 -18.08 -3.43
N LEU A 40 -23.30 -18.46 -4.53
CA LEU A 40 -22.72 -19.81 -4.70
C LEU A 40 -21.89 -20.24 -3.47
N LEU A 41 -21.26 -19.28 -2.79
CA LEU A 41 -20.48 -19.51 -1.58
C LEU A 41 -20.67 -18.42 -0.52
N THR A 42 -21.14 -18.89 0.63
CA THR A 42 -21.19 -18.19 1.92
C THR A 42 -20.27 -18.98 2.87
N VAL A 43 -19.34 -18.33 3.58
CA VAL A 43 -18.29 -19.03 4.38
C VAL A 43 -18.33 -18.64 5.85
N SER A 44 -18.43 -19.67 6.70
CA SER A 44 -18.25 -19.64 8.16
C SER A 44 -17.76 -21.03 8.65
N GLY A 45 -16.73 -21.11 9.49
CA GLY A 45 -16.19 -22.41 9.96
C GLY A 45 -14.94 -22.26 10.85
N MET A 46 -14.47 -23.34 11.50
CA MET A 46 -13.30 -23.40 12.41
C MET A 46 -12.55 -24.73 12.17
N ASN A 47 -11.21 -24.91 12.09
CA ASN A 47 -10.15 -24.81 13.15
C ASN A 47 -8.82 -25.47 12.61
N PRO A 48 -7.64 -25.61 13.29
CA PRO A 48 -7.15 -25.11 14.60
C PRO A 48 -5.75 -24.48 14.65
N ILE A 49 -5.06 -24.22 13.52
CA ILE A 49 -3.66 -23.75 13.54
C ILE A 49 -3.41 -22.39 12.88
N ARG A 50 -4.29 -21.88 11.98
CA ARG A 50 -4.28 -20.53 11.35
C ARG A 50 -4.80 -20.60 9.90
N GLY A 51 -6.11 -20.61 9.76
CA GLY A 51 -6.79 -20.32 8.50
C GLY A 51 -8.00 -19.47 8.87
N THR A 52 -7.89 -18.15 8.80
CA THR A 52 -8.96 -17.29 9.28
C THR A 52 -10.01 -17.09 8.20
N PHE A 53 -11.16 -17.69 8.49
CA PHE A 53 -12.51 -17.31 8.12
C PHE A 53 -12.76 -15.90 8.64
N LEU A 54 -13.06 -14.93 7.78
CA LEU A 54 -13.51 -13.56 8.14
C LEU A 54 -13.78 -13.40 9.66
N THR A 55 -12.76 -12.97 10.41
CA THR A 55 -12.86 -12.87 11.88
C THR A 55 -12.94 -11.40 12.23
N LEU A 56 -14.15 -10.90 12.37
CA LEU A 56 -14.42 -9.61 12.96
C LEU A 56 -14.52 -9.83 14.46
N ASP A 57 -13.40 -9.71 15.17
CA ASP A 57 -13.34 -9.96 16.61
C ASP A 57 -12.61 -8.82 17.32
N ASP A 58 -13.14 -8.41 18.47
CA ASP A 58 -12.60 -7.41 19.41
C ASP A 58 -12.19 -8.08 20.75
N GLN A 59 -12.01 -9.40 20.77
CA GLN A 59 -11.45 -10.07 21.94
C GLN A 59 -9.95 -9.80 22.02
N ALA A 60 -9.59 -8.72 22.71
CA ALA A 60 -8.24 -8.42 23.15
C ALA A 60 -7.73 -9.52 24.09
N ILE A 61 -7.12 -10.56 23.52
CA ILE A 61 -6.36 -11.53 24.30
C ILE A 61 -5.01 -11.69 23.59
N THR A 62 -4.03 -10.99 24.15
CA THR A 62 -2.57 -11.04 23.92
C THR A 62 -1.97 -10.47 22.63
N ASP A 63 -2.69 -10.28 21.53
CA ASP A 63 -2.07 -9.97 20.21
C ASP A 63 -2.54 -8.67 19.52
N ARG A 64 -2.87 -7.58 20.24
CA ARG A 64 -3.23 -6.26 19.63
C ARG A 64 -4.26 -6.35 18.47
N THR A 65 -5.10 -7.38 18.46
CA THR A 65 -5.98 -7.67 17.33
C THR A 65 -7.27 -6.92 17.50
N GLY A 66 -7.31 -5.67 17.04
CA GLY A 66 -8.59 -5.01 16.83
C GLY A 66 -9.35 -5.62 15.65
N VAL A 67 -10.50 -5.06 15.32
CA VAL A 67 -11.42 -5.61 14.30
C VAL A 67 -10.77 -5.62 12.93
N ARG A 68 -10.62 -6.80 12.32
CA ARG A 68 -9.92 -6.94 11.02
C ARG A 68 -10.41 -8.08 10.17
N ILE A 69 -10.48 -7.86 8.86
CA ILE A 69 -10.50 -8.95 7.91
C ILE A 69 -9.08 -9.50 7.83
N ARG A 70 -8.91 -10.74 8.29
CA ARG A 70 -7.64 -11.44 8.22
C ARG A 70 -7.62 -12.37 7.02
N PHE A 71 -6.63 -12.15 6.17
CA PHE A 71 -6.26 -13.00 5.07
C PHE A 71 -5.07 -13.85 5.52
N GLN A 72 -5.38 -15.06 5.96
CA GLN A 72 -4.41 -15.93 6.61
C GLN A 72 -4.29 -17.25 5.85
N SER A 73 -3.09 -17.51 5.34
CA SER A 73 -2.70 -18.74 4.67
C SER A 73 -1.53 -19.40 5.42
N LYS A 74 -1.65 -20.69 5.71
CA LYS A 74 -0.64 -21.46 6.46
C LYS A 74 0.74 -21.35 5.80
N GLY A 75 1.74 -20.96 6.58
CA GLY A 75 3.15 -20.89 6.14
C GLY A 75 3.52 -19.66 5.31
N ILE A 76 2.60 -18.70 5.13
CA ILE A 76 2.84 -17.43 4.42
C ILE A 76 2.62 -16.26 5.39
N ALA A 77 3.19 -15.10 5.08
CA ALA A 77 2.80 -13.84 5.70
C ALA A 77 1.27 -13.66 5.63
N HIS A 78 0.64 -13.40 6.78
CA HIS A 78 -0.79 -13.09 6.82
C HIS A 78 -0.98 -11.60 6.65
N TRP A 79 -2.05 -11.21 5.97
CA TRP A 79 -2.45 -9.82 5.82
C TRP A 79 -3.68 -9.54 6.66
N ASN A 80 -3.74 -8.35 7.25
CA ASN A 80 -4.94 -7.88 7.90
C ASN A 80 -5.30 -6.51 7.38
N MET A 81 -6.60 -6.31 7.25
CA MET A 81 -7.20 -5.03 6.92
C MET A 81 -8.21 -4.71 8.01
N GLY A 82 -8.01 -3.61 8.73
CA GLY A 82 -8.88 -3.25 9.84
C GLY A 82 -8.29 -2.24 10.80
N ILE A 83 -8.89 -2.14 11.99
CA ILE A 83 -8.54 -1.20 13.04
C ILE A 83 -7.73 -1.95 14.10
N PRO A 84 -6.49 -1.54 14.43
CA PRO A 84 -5.72 -2.13 15.54
C PRO A 84 -6.35 -1.82 16.90
N ALA A 85 -6.10 -2.63 17.92
CA ALA A 85 -6.72 -2.47 19.24
C ALA A 85 -6.35 -1.15 19.97
N ASP A 86 -5.14 -0.64 19.76
CA ASP A 86 -4.59 0.48 20.55
C ASP A 86 -4.46 1.79 19.75
N VAL A 87 -5.08 1.86 18.57
CA VAL A 87 -4.83 2.98 17.65
C VAL A 87 -6.13 3.40 16.97
N ASP A 88 -6.40 4.70 17.00
CA ASP A 88 -7.45 5.34 16.19
C ASP A 88 -6.99 5.51 14.73
N ALA A 89 -6.94 4.38 14.01
CA ALA A 89 -6.52 4.32 12.62
C ALA A 89 -7.09 3.10 11.87
N PHE A 90 -7.44 3.28 10.60
CA PHE A 90 -7.61 2.17 9.66
C PHE A 90 -6.24 1.75 9.13
N THR A 91 -5.94 0.45 9.12
CA THR A 91 -4.63 -0.07 8.74
C THR A 91 -4.68 -1.27 7.81
N ILE A 92 -3.64 -1.40 7.00
CA ILE A 92 -3.27 -2.65 6.34
C ILE A 92 -1.88 -3.04 6.83
N ASN A 93 -1.80 -4.21 7.45
CA ASN A 93 -0.55 -4.75 8.00
C ASN A 93 -0.36 -6.20 7.57
N GLY A 94 0.89 -6.67 7.65
CA GLY A 94 1.22 -8.06 7.38
C GLY A 94 2.13 -8.65 8.45
N TRP A 95 2.20 -9.97 8.55
CA TRP A 95 3.11 -10.68 9.46
C TRP A 95 4.42 -11.02 8.75
N SER A 96 5.56 -10.55 9.27
CA SER A 96 6.89 -10.81 8.71
C SER A 96 7.66 -11.95 9.40
N GLY A 97 7.00 -12.75 10.25
CA GLY A 97 7.66 -13.80 11.03
C GLY A 97 8.01 -13.37 12.47
N ALA A 98 8.44 -12.13 12.65
CA ALA A 98 8.84 -11.57 13.95
C ALA A 98 8.03 -10.33 14.39
N ALA A 99 7.32 -9.68 13.46
CA ALA A 99 6.53 -8.48 13.72
C ALA A 99 5.30 -8.42 12.81
N ASN A 100 4.41 -7.46 13.11
CA ASN A 100 3.31 -7.04 12.24
C ASN A 100 3.62 -5.66 11.63
N PRO A 101 4.52 -5.54 10.62
CA PRO A 101 4.73 -4.27 9.94
C PRO A 101 3.42 -3.70 9.38
N GLU A 102 3.19 -2.41 9.65
CA GLU A 102 2.10 -1.64 9.08
C GLU A 102 2.56 -1.01 7.77
N TYR A 103 1.82 -1.28 6.69
CA TYR A 103 2.17 -0.83 5.35
C TYR A 103 1.37 0.39 4.92
N PHE A 104 0.12 0.48 5.37
CA PHE A 104 -0.80 1.56 5.05
C PHE A 104 -1.63 1.93 6.27
N ARG A 105 -1.87 3.23 6.45
CA ARG A 105 -2.73 3.78 7.50
C ARG A 105 -3.53 4.98 7.01
N ILE A 106 -4.73 5.13 7.56
CA ILE A 106 -5.44 6.41 7.65
C ILE A 106 -5.63 6.69 9.13
N ASN A 107 -5.01 7.76 9.66
CA ASN A 107 -5.12 8.12 11.07
C ASN A 107 -6.40 8.93 11.37
N SER A 108 -6.67 9.15 12.65
CA SER A 108 -7.83 9.93 13.12
C SER A 108 -7.88 11.39 12.67
N SER A 109 -6.73 11.95 12.25
CA SER A 109 -6.66 13.30 11.65
C SER A 109 -6.91 13.30 10.14
N GLY A 110 -7.18 12.14 9.52
CA GLY A 110 -7.39 12.00 8.08
C GLY A 110 -6.11 11.89 7.25
N ASN A 111 -4.94 11.78 7.88
CA ASN A 111 -3.66 11.63 7.18
C ASN A 111 -3.43 10.18 6.73
N VAL A 112 -2.99 10.02 5.49
CA VAL A 112 -2.62 8.73 4.89
C VAL A 112 -1.12 8.48 5.06
N GLY A 113 -0.77 7.38 5.71
CA GLY A 113 0.60 6.90 5.85
C GLY A 113 0.87 5.68 4.95
N ILE A 114 2.00 5.66 4.24
CA ILE A 114 2.53 4.47 3.57
C ILE A 114 3.93 4.20 4.13
N GLY A 115 4.12 3.03 4.75
CA GLY A 115 5.38 2.67 5.43
C GLY A 115 5.67 3.46 6.72
N THR A 116 4.69 4.16 7.27
CA THR A 116 4.81 4.93 8.53
C THR A 116 3.53 4.81 9.37
N VAL A 117 3.71 4.68 10.68
CA VAL A 117 2.60 4.64 11.66
C VAL A 117 2.21 6.03 12.17
N SER A 118 3.01 7.05 11.88
CA SER A 118 2.81 8.42 12.37
C SER A 118 2.85 9.44 11.22
N PRO A 119 1.85 9.42 10.31
CA PRO A 119 1.81 10.37 9.20
C PRO A 119 1.61 11.82 9.71
N SER A 120 2.51 12.72 9.35
CA SER A 120 2.55 14.13 9.78
C SER A 120 1.97 15.11 8.76
N SER A 121 1.55 14.60 7.60
CA SER A 121 0.94 15.33 6.48
C SER A 121 -0.18 14.49 5.88
N LEU A 122 -1.07 15.12 5.09
CA LEU A 122 -2.22 14.44 4.46
C LEU A 122 -1.83 13.15 3.71
N LEU A 123 -0.67 13.14 3.07
CA LEU A 123 -0.02 11.95 2.55
C LEU A 123 1.43 11.94 3.04
N HIS A 124 1.83 10.93 3.79
CA HIS A 124 3.20 10.71 4.24
C HIS A 124 3.65 9.32 3.78
N ILE A 125 4.57 9.29 2.80
CA ILE A 125 5.21 8.06 2.33
C ILE A 125 6.62 8.00 2.93
N ASN A 126 6.89 6.98 3.74
CA ASN A 126 8.21 6.71 4.28
C ASN A 126 8.95 5.71 3.39
N GLY A 127 9.66 6.23 2.40
CA GLY A 127 10.44 5.45 1.45
C GLY A 127 10.58 6.12 0.09
N ILE A 128 11.31 5.45 -0.81
CA ILE A 128 11.46 5.91 -2.20
C ILE A 128 10.14 5.66 -2.94
N THR A 129 9.63 6.70 -3.60
CA THR A 129 8.39 6.60 -4.40
C THR A 129 8.74 6.65 -5.88
N SER A 130 8.17 5.74 -6.69
CA SER A 130 8.34 5.73 -8.14
C SER A 130 7.04 6.10 -8.84
N VAL A 131 7.12 6.99 -9.83
CA VAL A 131 6.02 7.31 -10.75
C VAL A 131 6.35 6.67 -12.09
N ARG A 132 5.58 5.64 -12.44
CA ARG A 132 5.71 4.86 -13.68
C ARG A 132 4.39 4.89 -14.44
N ASN A 133 4.45 4.77 -15.76
CA ASN A 133 3.30 4.32 -16.54
C ASN A 133 3.04 2.82 -16.31
N ASN A 134 1.98 2.30 -16.93
CA ASN A 134 1.51 0.91 -16.74
C ASN A 134 2.52 -0.17 -17.17
N THR A 135 3.50 0.17 -18.01
CA THR A 135 4.50 -0.76 -18.51
C THR A 135 5.83 -0.58 -17.79
N LEU A 136 6.37 -1.68 -17.23
CA LEU A 136 7.74 -1.72 -16.66
C LEU A 136 8.85 -1.43 -17.70
N THR A 137 8.47 -1.28 -18.96
CA THR A 137 9.37 -0.96 -20.08
C THR A 137 9.55 0.54 -20.28
N ASP A 138 8.77 1.40 -19.63
CA ASP A 138 8.87 2.84 -19.83
C ASP A 138 9.96 3.46 -18.94
N GLY A 139 10.38 4.67 -19.30
CA GLY A 139 11.12 5.52 -18.37
C GLY A 139 10.26 5.90 -17.16
N TYR A 140 10.90 6.23 -16.05
CA TYR A 140 10.19 6.57 -14.82
C TYR A 140 10.89 7.68 -14.03
N LEU A 141 10.14 8.25 -13.09
CA LEU A 141 10.63 9.17 -12.08
C LEU A 141 10.71 8.44 -10.74
N THR A 142 11.75 8.71 -9.94
CA THR A 142 11.67 8.43 -8.49
C THR A 142 11.94 9.66 -7.65
N ILE A 143 11.32 9.67 -6.49
CA ILE A 143 11.54 10.64 -5.42
C ILE A 143 12.16 9.86 -4.27
N ASN A 144 13.41 10.15 -3.95
CA ASN A 144 14.11 9.61 -2.81
C ASN A 144 14.13 10.67 -1.70
N PRO A 145 13.49 10.43 -0.55
CA PRO A 145 13.48 11.41 0.54
C PRO A 145 14.85 11.57 1.21
N GLY A 146 15.81 10.69 0.92
CA GLY A 146 17.10 10.63 1.63
C GLY A 146 16.95 9.96 2.99
N GLY A 147 17.89 10.23 3.87
CA GLY A 147 17.96 9.69 5.24
C GLY A 147 18.79 10.60 6.13
N PRO A 148 19.12 10.17 7.36
CA PRO A 148 19.86 11.00 8.31
C PRO A 148 21.24 11.45 7.80
N THR A 149 21.85 10.67 6.90
CA THR A 149 23.18 10.91 6.34
C THR A 149 23.19 10.93 4.81
N THR A 150 22.04 10.71 4.18
CA THR A 150 21.91 10.64 2.72
C THR A 150 20.95 11.69 2.23
N GLN A 151 21.32 12.33 1.14
CA GLN A 151 20.58 13.42 0.57
C GLN A 151 19.34 12.94 -0.19
N GLY A 152 18.23 13.67 -0.04
CA GLY A 152 17.04 13.47 -0.87
C GLY A 152 17.22 14.05 -2.27
N TYR A 153 16.72 13.33 -3.28
CA TYR A 153 16.78 13.73 -4.68
C TYR A 153 15.59 13.17 -5.47
N ILE A 154 15.34 13.79 -6.62
CA ILE A 154 14.44 13.34 -7.66
C ILE A 154 15.29 12.86 -8.84
N ASN A 155 14.97 11.74 -9.47
CA ASN A 155 15.73 11.26 -10.63
C ASN A 155 14.86 10.71 -11.76
N TRP A 156 15.40 10.78 -12.97
CA TRP A 156 14.75 10.35 -14.18
C TRP A 156 15.47 9.14 -14.76
N TRP A 157 14.69 8.18 -15.21
CA TRP A 157 15.15 6.92 -15.75
C TRP A 157 14.58 6.75 -17.16
N LYS A 158 15.39 6.20 -18.06
CA LYS A 158 14.91 5.67 -19.33
C LYS A 158 14.62 4.16 -19.18
N PRO A 159 13.95 3.53 -20.15
CA PRO A 159 13.75 2.09 -20.17
C PRO A 159 15.03 1.29 -19.84
N GLY A 160 14.87 0.19 -19.08
CA GLY A 160 15.98 -0.68 -18.67
C GLY A 160 16.74 -0.23 -17.42
N ASP A 161 16.09 0.54 -16.53
CA ASP A 161 16.67 1.01 -15.26
C ASP A 161 17.99 1.77 -15.44
N ILE A 162 18.06 2.64 -16.46
CA ILE A 162 19.21 3.51 -16.70
C ILE A 162 18.85 4.94 -16.27
N ARG A 163 19.48 5.43 -15.20
CA ARG A 163 19.32 6.81 -14.72
C ARG A 163 19.93 7.78 -15.71
N VAL A 164 19.16 8.77 -16.13
CA VAL A 164 19.60 9.78 -17.11
C VAL A 164 19.94 11.11 -16.45
N ALA A 165 19.25 11.45 -15.37
CA ALA A 165 19.47 12.68 -14.61
C ALA A 165 18.99 12.54 -13.17
N TYR A 166 19.50 13.38 -12.28
CA TYR A 166 18.92 13.60 -10.96
C TYR A 166 19.07 15.05 -10.50
N MET A 167 18.13 15.50 -9.68
CA MET A 167 18.10 16.81 -9.05
C MET A 167 17.97 16.64 -7.54
N GLY A 168 18.82 17.30 -6.76
CA GLY A 168 18.83 17.19 -5.30
C GLY A 168 19.51 18.39 -4.65
N TYR A 169 19.14 18.66 -3.39
CA TYR A 169 19.82 19.65 -2.56
C TYR A 169 21.15 19.08 -2.02
N ASN A 170 22.11 19.85 -1.50
CA ASN A 170 23.31 19.37 -0.77
C ASN A 170 24.03 18.14 -1.41
N ASP A 171 24.89 18.38 -2.40
CA ASP A 171 25.75 17.40 -3.08
C ASP A 171 26.88 16.80 -2.20
N GLY A 172 26.77 16.89 -0.87
CA GLY A 172 27.84 16.50 0.05
C GLY A 172 28.92 17.57 0.24
N SER A 173 28.82 18.75 -0.38
CA SER A 173 29.77 19.87 -0.20
C SER A 173 29.60 20.67 1.09
N GLY A 174 28.58 20.37 1.90
CA GLY A 174 28.24 21.16 3.09
C GLY A 174 27.58 22.50 2.78
N VAL A 175 27.30 22.78 1.50
CA VAL A 175 26.61 23.99 1.05
C VAL A 175 25.24 23.63 0.49
N ASN A 176 24.23 24.31 1.02
CA ASN A 176 22.81 24.14 0.77
C ASN A 176 22.35 24.53 -0.66
N ASN A 177 22.93 23.90 -1.69
CA ASN A 177 22.67 24.18 -3.09
C ASN A 177 21.75 23.15 -3.74
N LEU A 178 20.90 23.55 -4.69
CA LEU A 178 20.14 22.65 -5.56
C LEU A 178 20.96 22.34 -6.81
N GLY A 179 21.36 21.09 -6.98
CA GLY A 179 22.10 20.61 -8.15
C GLY A 179 21.20 19.82 -9.11
N LEU A 180 21.50 19.92 -10.41
CA LEU A 180 21.00 19.03 -11.46
C LEU A 180 22.21 18.36 -12.12
N THR A 181 22.25 17.03 -12.07
CA THR A 181 23.31 16.23 -12.68
C THR A 181 22.72 15.39 -13.80
N LEU A 182 23.39 15.39 -14.95
CA LEU A 182 23.10 14.50 -16.07
C LEU A 182 24.15 13.38 -16.09
N GLU A 183 23.71 12.13 -16.27
CA GLU A 183 24.61 10.96 -16.27
C GLU A 183 24.60 10.24 -17.61
N ASN A 184 23.42 10.07 -18.20
CA ASN A 184 23.23 9.37 -19.47
C ASN A 184 22.30 10.16 -20.41
N ALA A 185 22.33 11.48 -20.29
CA ALA A 185 21.57 12.42 -21.09
C ALA A 185 22.41 13.66 -21.43
N SER A 186 22.03 14.31 -22.54
CA SER A 186 22.62 15.58 -22.95
C SER A 186 21.68 16.73 -22.54
N PHE A 187 22.26 17.82 -22.05
CA PHE A 187 21.52 19.06 -21.84
C PHE A 187 21.29 19.73 -23.19
N LYS A 188 20.04 19.94 -23.60
CA LYS A 188 19.74 20.84 -24.73
C LYS A 188 19.38 22.20 -24.13
N LEU A 189 20.32 23.15 -24.18
CA LEU A 189 20.01 24.56 -23.93
C LEU A 189 18.96 24.97 -24.96
N MET A 190 17.95 25.73 -24.53
CA MET A 190 16.91 26.27 -25.42
C MET A 190 17.57 26.79 -26.70
N GLU A 191 17.15 26.27 -27.84
CA GLU A 191 17.69 26.67 -29.13
C GLU A 191 17.27 28.14 -29.33
N VAL A 192 18.13 29.07 -28.92
CA VAL A 192 18.02 30.45 -29.35
C VAL A 192 18.03 30.37 -30.86
N MET A 193 16.92 30.81 -31.46
CA MET A 193 16.58 30.72 -32.87
C MET A 193 17.84 30.71 -33.74
N SER A 194 17.97 29.68 -34.58
CA SER A 194 19.16 29.46 -35.41
C SER A 194 19.66 30.76 -36.04
N ALA A 195 20.99 30.93 -36.05
CA ALA A 195 21.69 32.07 -36.65
C ALA A 195 21.39 32.33 -38.14
N SER A 196 20.49 31.56 -38.76
CA SER A 196 19.97 31.80 -40.11
C SER A 196 19.23 33.14 -40.24
N ALA A 197 18.79 33.75 -39.13
CA ALA A 197 18.24 35.10 -39.11
C ALA A 197 19.31 36.22 -39.03
N LEU A 198 20.61 35.90 -39.04
CA LEU A 198 21.71 36.86 -38.80
C LEU A 198 22.87 36.81 -39.83
N GLN A 199 22.61 36.55 -41.11
CA GLN A 199 23.59 36.85 -42.17
C GLN A 199 23.20 38.12 -42.94
N PRO A 200 24.08 39.13 -43.16
CA PRO A 200 25.52 39.23 -42.90
C PRO A 200 25.96 40.56 -42.23
N GLN A 201 26.27 40.59 -40.93
CA GLN A 201 26.80 41.81 -40.27
C GLN A 201 27.89 41.56 -39.21
N ILE A 202 28.52 40.39 -39.13
CA ILE A 202 29.47 40.11 -38.04
C ILE A 202 30.84 39.70 -38.61
N GLN A 203 31.67 40.71 -38.89
CA GLN A 203 33.10 40.59 -39.22
C GLN A 203 34.01 40.50 -37.98
N ASN A 204 33.47 40.66 -36.77
CA ASN A 204 34.28 40.65 -35.54
C ASN A 204 33.91 39.45 -34.68
N TRP A 205 34.80 38.47 -34.65
CA TRP A 205 34.76 37.35 -33.72
C TRP A 205 34.94 37.88 -32.28
N GLN A 206 33.85 38.26 -31.63
CA GLN A 206 33.77 38.14 -30.19
C GLN A 206 32.95 36.89 -29.92
N LEU A 207 33.61 35.87 -29.38
CA LEU A 207 32.93 34.74 -28.77
C LEU A 207 31.84 35.31 -27.86
N MET A 208 30.57 35.07 -28.18
CA MET A 208 29.50 35.28 -27.22
C MET A 208 29.60 34.13 -26.21
N GLU A 209 30.50 34.29 -25.23
CA GLU A 209 30.48 33.48 -24.02
C GLU A 209 29.23 33.84 -23.23
N ILE A 210 28.20 33.01 -23.32
CA ILE A 210 27.08 33.08 -22.38
C ILE A 210 27.57 32.46 -21.06
N SER A 211 28.29 33.26 -20.28
CA SER A 211 28.66 32.93 -18.90
C SER A 211 27.44 33.09 -17.99
N VAL A 212 26.66 32.02 -17.78
CA VAL A 212 25.63 32.00 -16.74
C VAL A 212 26.32 31.79 -15.39
N ARG A 213 26.74 32.88 -14.74
CA ARG A 213 27.21 32.86 -13.35
C ARG A 213 26.04 33.12 -12.42
N MET A 214 25.45 32.08 -11.84
CA MET A 214 24.60 32.24 -10.66
C MET A 214 25.51 32.36 -9.44
N ARG A 215 25.60 33.55 -8.83
CA ARG A 215 26.23 33.77 -7.52
C ARG A 215 25.14 33.85 -6.47
N SER A 216 25.21 33.06 -5.39
CA SER A 216 24.52 33.43 -4.15
C SER A 216 25.38 34.44 -3.39
N LYS A 217 24.74 35.37 -2.67
CA LYS A 217 25.42 36.20 -1.67
C LYS A 217 25.85 35.34 -0.48
#